data_AF-W2QQ95-F1
#
_entry.id   AF-W2QQ95-F1
#
_cell.length_a   1.000
_cell.length_b   1.000
_cell.length_c   1.000
_cell.angle_alpha   90.00
_cell.angle_beta   90.00
_cell.angle_gamma   90.00
#
_symmetry.space_group_name_H-M   'P 1'
#
loop_
_entity.id
_entity.type
_entity.pdbx_description
1 polymer ?
#
loop_
_entity_poly.entity_id
_entity_poly.type
_entity_poly.pdbx_seq_one_letter_code
_entity_poly.pdbx_strand_id
1 'polypeptide(L)'
;MGKAIELTPPTLVVVEEQPTPVEDPPGPRTLISLEQLEQVHAAASAAERAERLTSALGVQHYPVNPRTCVWVDFCFGVLNFARDEAHLPPEKALALLTLAHEVYTFATDPFSINGDSSVSKISEPVPQNAESHEDAETAPVTTIPTPEIRVDPDAYPSVEAVYEQFHEKIRQASGVVSENDKAQDTETPSLPTPFSPMEVARIVTFFTSTFFRHLRAYQYVSRVQRSSIVRECPLPIETPLPPPSLADATLQKE
;
A
#
# COMPACT_ATOMS: atom_id res chain seq x y z
N MET A 1 73.35 -14.21 12.62
CA MET A 1 72.63 -15.36 12.03
C MET A 1 71.16 -14.97 11.95
N GLY A 2 70.68 -14.72 10.73
CA GLY A 2 69.40 -14.05 10.45
C GLY A 2 68.21 -15.01 10.49
N LYS A 3 67.08 -14.48 10.96
CA LYS A 3 65.77 -15.15 11.02
C LYS A 3 65.22 -15.35 9.61
N ALA A 4 64.81 -16.57 9.29
CA ALA A 4 64.04 -16.87 8.08
C ALA A 4 62.57 -16.50 8.33
N ILE A 5 62.08 -15.55 7.53
CA ILE A 5 60.67 -15.17 7.44
C ILE A 5 60.12 -15.94 6.24
N GLU A 6 59.28 -16.93 6.49
CA GLU A 6 58.58 -17.66 5.45
C GLU A 6 57.33 -16.87 5.06
N LEU A 7 57.32 -16.41 3.80
CA LEU A 7 56.27 -15.62 3.18
C LEU A 7 55.14 -16.55 2.72
N THR A 8 54.02 -16.56 3.45
CA THR A 8 52.76 -17.13 2.97
C THR A 8 52.09 -16.13 2.01
N PRO A 9 51.60 -16.58 0.83
CA PRO A 9 51.02 -15.68 -0.17
C PRO A 9 49.64 -15.17 0.27
N PRO A 10 49.22 -13.95 -0.13
CA PRO A 10 47.90 -13.44 0.20
C PRO A 10 46.84 -14.20 -0.60
N THR A 11 45.92 -14.85 0.12
CA THR A 11 44.69 -15.42 -0.41
C THR A 11 43.88 -14.33 -1.10
N LEU A 12 43.61 -14.50 -2.39
CA LEU A 12 42.64 -13.69 -3.14
C LEU A 12 41.25 -13.90 -2.55
N VAL A 13 40.81 -12.94 -1.74
CA VAL A 13 39.40 -12.81 -1.39
C VAL A 13 38.71 -12.23 -2.62
N VAL A 14 38.11 -13.09 -3.43
CA VAL A 14 37.10 -12.68 -4.40
C VAL A 14 35.90 -12.25 -3.58
N VAL A 15 35.84 -10.96 -3.27
CA VAL A 15 34.60 -10.32 -2.81
C VAL A 15 33.67 -10.38 -4.01
N GLU A 16 32.70 -11.28 -3.95
CA GLU A 16 31.54 -11.26 -4.84
C GLU A 16 30.81 -9.96 -4.52
N GLU A 17 31.09 -8.92 -5.31
CA GLU A 17 30.42 -7.62 -5.23
C GLU A 17 28.96 -7.86 -5.61
N GLN A 18 28.15 -8.09 -4.58
CA GLN A 18 26.69 -8.07 -4.68
C GLN A 18 26.34 -6.74 -5.35
N PRO A 19 25.68 -6.74 -6.53
CA PRO A 19 25.35 -5.49 -7.19
C PRO A 19 24.42 -4.73 -6.26
N THR A 20 24.94 -3.63 -5.71
CA THR A 20 24.15 -2.63 -5.00
C THR A 20 22.92 -2.35 -5.83
N PRO A 21 21.70 -2.40 -5.24
CA PRO A 21 20.51 -1.93 -5.93
C PRO A 21 20.82 -0.53 -6.42
N VAL A 22 20.80 -0.35 -7.75
CA VAL A 22 20.82 0.98 -8.34
C VAL A 22 19.58 1.65 -7.79
N GLU A 23 19.76 2.54 -6.80
CA GLU A 23 18.71 3.45 -6.38
C GLU A 23 18.40 4.29 -7.62
N ASP A 24 17.31 3.94 -8.29
CA ASP A 24 16.75 4.78 -9.33
C ASP A 24 16.55 6.18 -8.73
N PRO A 25 16.87 7.25 -9.50
CA PRO A 25 16.64 8.62 -9.03
C PRO A 25 15.19 8.76 -8.56
N PRO A 26 14.89 9.66 -7.60
CA PRO A 26 13.56 9.81 -7.03
C PRO A 26 12.58 10.22 -8.12
N GLY A 27 12.01 9.23 -8.80
CA GLY A 27 10.98 9.42 -9.79
C GLY A 27 9.73 9.97 -9.10
N PRO A 28 8.79 10.53 -9.88
CA PRO A 28 7.49 10.90 -9.33
C PRO A 28 6.91 9.68 -8.60
N ARG A 29 6.51 9.88 -7.33
CA ARG A 29 5.90 8.85 -6.48
C ARG A 29 4.56 8.42 -7.09
N THR A 30 4.63 7.59 -8.10
CA THR A 30 3.48 7.06 -8.84
C THR A 30 3.01 5.79 -8.15
N LEU A 31 1.71 5.56 -8.14
CA LEU A 31 1.11 4.40 -7.45
C LEU A 31 1.61 3.06 -8.02
N ILE A 32 1.85 3.03 -9.34
CA ILE A 32 2.41 1.91 -10.08
C ILE A 32 3.43 2.46 -11.09
N SER A 33 4.39 1.62 -11.48
CA SER A 33 5.38 1.97 -12.51
C SER A 33 4.75 2.05 -13.91
N LEU A 34 5.45 2.73 -14.82
CA LEU A 34 5.05 2.83 -16.23
C LEU A 34 5.00 1.46 -16.90
N GLU A 35 5.97 0.59 -16.63
CA GLU A 35 5.97 -0.79 -17.13
C GLU A 35 4.76 -1.58 -16.66
N GLN A 36 4.37 -1.44 -15.39
CA GLN A 36 3.16 -2.08 -14.86
C GLN A 36 1.89 -1.55 -15.53
N LEU A 37 1.80 -0.24 -15.79
CA LEU A 37 0.67 0.34 -16.51
C LEU A 37 0.58 -0.21 -17.95
N GLU A 38 1.71 -0.31 -18.65
CA GLU A 38 1.76 -0.89 -19.99
C GLU A 38 1.33 -2.36 -19.99
N GLN A 39 1.76 -3.15 -19.00
CA GLN A 39 1.31 -4.53 -18.82
C GLN A 39 -0.21 -4.60 -18.58
N VAL A 40 -0.77 -3.69 -17.78
CA VAL A 40 -2.22 -3.59 -17.57
C VAL A 40 -2.92 -3.23 -18.89
N HIS A 41 -2.38 -2.32 -19.70
CA HIS A 41 -2.97 -1.96 -20.98
C HIS A 41 -2.87 -3.06 -22.05
N ALA A 42 -1.80 -3.86 -22.00
CA ALA A 42 -1.55 -4.96 -22.93
C ALA A 42 -2.42 -6.20 -22.69
N ALA A 43 -3.21 -6.26 -21.61
CA ALA A 43 -4.04 -7.42 -21.32
C ALA A 43 -5.25 -7.49 -22.26
N ALA A 44 -5.58 -8.70 -22.73
CA ALA A 44 -6.58 -8.92 -23.77
C ALA A 44 -8.01 -8.85 -23.24
N SER A 45 -8.21 -9.16 -21.96
CA SER A 45 -9.52 -9.21 -21.32
C SER A 45 -9.61 -8.28 -20.10
N ALA A 46 -10.82 -7.83 -19.75
CA ALA A 46 -11.02 -7.02 -18.55
C ALA A 46 -10.62 -7.75 -17.25
N ALA A 47 -10.81 -9.07 -17.21
CA ALA A 47 -10.41 -9.92 -16.08
C ALA A 47 -8.87 -9.92 -15.91
N GLU A 48 -8.12 -10.16 -17.00
CA GLU A 48 -6.65 -10.10 -16.97
C GLU A 48 -6.14 -8.72 -16.56
N ARG A 49 -6.80 -7.64 -17.02
CA ARG A 49 -6.44 -6.27 -16.63
C ARG A 49 -6.62 -6.05 -15.13
N ALA A 50 -7.71 -6.55 -14.55
CA ALA A 50 -7.96 -6.46 -13.12
C ALA A 50 -6.93 -7.28 -12.31
N GLU A 51 -6.54 -8.48 -12.78
CA GLU A 51 -5.51 -9.29 -12.14
C GLU A 51 -4.13 -8.61 -12.17
N ARG A 52 -3.74 -8.06 -13.33
CA ARG A 52 -2.47 -7.31 -13.47
C ARG A 52 -2.45 -6.05 -12.61
N LEU A 53 -3.56 -5.32 -12.55
CA LEU A 53 -3.68 -4.14 -11.68
C LEU A 53 -3.58 -4.53 -10.21
N THR A 54 -4.28 -5.58 -9.79
CA THR A 54 -4.23 -6.08 -8.41
C THR A 54 -2.80 -6.47 -8.01
N SER A 55 -2.10 -7.14 -8.92
CA SER A 55 -0.68 -7.52 -8.73
C SER A 55 0.24 -6.30 -8.65
N ALA A 56 0.03 -5.31 -9.52
CA ALA A 56 0.80 -4.06 -9.53
C ALA A 56 0.59 -3.23 -8.26
N LEU A 57 -0.62 -3.24 -7.70
CA LEU A 57 -0.96 -2.57 -6.44
C LEU A 57 -0.49 -3.34 -5.19
N GLY A 58 0.12 -4.52 -5.35
CA GLY A 58 0.60 -5.33 -4.22
C GLY A 58 -0.50 -5.90 -3.32
N VAL A 59 -1.74 -5.98 -3.84
CA VAL A 59 -2.89 -6.43 -3.05
C VAL A 59 -2.94 -7.95 -3.00
N GLN A 60 -2.79 -8.50 -1.80
CA GLN A 60 -3.11 -9.90 -1.54
C GLN A 60 -4.55 -10.00 -1.01
N HIS A 61 -5.35 -10.91 -1.57
CA HIS A 61 -6.75 -11.17 -1.19
C HIS A 61 -7.82 -10.14 -1.62
N TYR A 62 -7.75 -9.66 -2.87
CA TYR A 62 -8.75 -8.77 -3.50
C TYR A 62 -10.24 -9.10 -3.20
N PRO A 63 -10.73 -10.35 -3.31
CA PRO A 63 -12.15 -10.65 -3.08
C PRO A 63 -12.54 -10.77 -1.59
N VAL A 64 -11.56 -10.85 -0.68
CA VAL A 64 -11.82 -11.11 0.75
C VAL A 64 -11.93 -9.80 1.54
N ASN A 65 -11.12 -8.81 1.19
CA ASN A 65 -11.14 -7.50 1.84
C ASN A 65 -11.99 -6.51 1.04
N PRO A 66 -13.14 -6.06 1.57
CA PRO A 66 -14.04 -5.14 0.88
C PRO A 66 -13.42 -3.76 0.62
N ARG A 67 -12.58 -3.26 1.53
CA ARG A 67 -11.96 -1.93 1.43
C ARG A 67 -10.99 -1.96 0.26
N THR A 68 -10.22 -3.04 0.19
CA THR A 68 -9.27 -3.26 -0.89
C THR A 68 -9.97 -3.53 -2.22
N CYS A 69 -11.05 -4.33 -2.24
CA CYS A 69 -11.86 -4.56 -3.44
C CYS A 69 -12.36 -3.23 -4.02
N VAL A 70 -12.98 -2.41 -3.18
CA VAL A 70 -13.57 -1.13 -3.56
C VAL A 70 -12.49 -0.13 -4.04
N TRP A 71 -11.33 -0.12 -3.39
CA TRP A 71 -10.19 0.71 -3.82
C TRP A 71 -9.63 0.28 -5.17
N VAL A 72 -9.40 -1.03 -5.37
CA VAL A 72 -8.90 -1.58 -6.65
C VAL A 72 -9.91 -1.32 -7.77
N ASP A 73 -11.21 -1.48 -7.53
CA ASP A 73 -12.27 -1.18 -8.51
C ASP A 73 -12.29 0.30 -8.89
N PHE A 74 -12.07 1.18 -7.92
CA PHE A 74 -11.94 2.61 -8.16
C PHE A 74 -10.73 2.92 -9.04
N CYS A 75 -9.54 2.37 -8.72
CA CYS A 75 -8.34 2.50 -9.53
C CYS A 75 -8.53 1.95 -10.95
N PHE A 76 -9.22 0.81 -11.08
CA PHE A 76 -9.55 0.20 -12.36
C PHE A 76 -10.46 1.10 -13.20
N GLY A 77 -11.47 1.69 -12.58
CA GLY A 77 -12.35 2.67 -13.21
C GLY A 77 -11.59 3.91 -13.71
N VAL A 78 -10.68 4.46 -12.90
CA VAL A 78 -9.84 5.61 -13.27
C VAL A 78 -8.96 5.28 -14.47
N LEU A 79 -8.31 4.11 -14.49
CA LEU A 79 -7.46 3.70 -15.61
C LEU A 79 -8.27 3.45 -16.90
N ASN A 80 -9.44 2.82 -16.78
CA ASN A 80 -10.35 2.67 -17.93
C ASN A 80 -10.80 4.01 -18.49
N PHE A 81 -11.19 4.95 -17.63
CA PHE A 81 -11.53 6.30 -18.04
C PHE A 81 -10.35 7.00 -18.74
N ALA A 82 -9.15 6.93 -18.13
CA ALA A 82 -7.94 7.53 -18.68
C ALA A 82 -7.65 7.02 -20.10
N ARG A 83 -7.82 5.72 -20.33
CA ARG A 83 -7.55 5.06 -21.61
C ARG A 83 -8.68 5.25 -22.63
N ASP A 84 -9.91 4.96 -22.23
CA ASP A 84 -11.03 4.74 -23.15
C ASP A 84 -11.85 6.02 -23.42
N GLU A 85 -12.00 6.91 -22.42
CA GLU A 85 -12.80 8.14 -22.58
C GLU A 85 -11.92 9.39 -22.73
N ALA A 86 -10.86 9.49 -21.93
CA ALA A 86 -9.97 10.64 -21.92
C ALA A 86 -8.83 10.55 -22.95
N HIS A 87 -8.47 9.33 -23.37
CA HIS A 87 -7.34 9.02 -24.26
C HIS A 87 -6.03 9.70 -23.81
N LEU A 88 -5.76 9.62 -22.51
CA LEU A 88 -4.57 10.21 -21.90
C LEU A 88 -3.31 9.39 -22.26
N PRO A 89 -2.17 10.06 -22.48
CA PRO A 89 -0.89 9.37 -22.57
C PRO A 89 -0.53 8.69 -21.23
N PRO A 90 0.31 7.63 -21.24
CA PRO A 90 0.61 6.82 -20.06
C PRO A 90 1.06 7.65 -18.84
N GLU A 91 1.88 8.67 -19.06
CA GLU A 91 2.42 9.53 -18.00
C GLU A 91 1.29 10.31 -17.30
N LYS A 92 0.33 10.83 -18.08
CA LYS A 92 -0.85 11.52 -17.55
C LYS A 92 -1.84 10.55 -16.90
N ALA A 93 -1.93 9.31 -17.39
CA ALA A 93 -2.77 8.28 -16.78
C ALA A 93 -2.22 7.88 -15.40
N LEU A 94 -0.90 7.72 -15.24
CA LEU A 94 -0.24 7.50 -13.95
C LEU A 94 -0.45 8.68 -13.00
N ALA A 95 -0.31 9.90 -13.51
CA ALA A 95 -0.57 11.11 -12.74
C ALA A 95 -2.00 11.16 -12.21
N LEU A 96 -2.97 10.86 -13.09
CA LEU A 96 -4.38 10.82 -12.73
C LEU A 96 -4.67 9.74 -11.70
N LEU A 97 -4.11 8.54 -11.87
CA LEU A 97 -4.26 7.44 -10.91
C LEU A 97 -3.69 7.80 -9.54
N THR A 98 -2.53 8.45 -9.51
CA THR A 98 -1.87 8.89 -8.27
C THR A 98 -2.72 9.95 -7.57
N LEU A 99 -3.18 10.97 -8.31
CA LEU A 99 -4.10 11.99 -7.79
C LEU A 99 -5.40 11.37 -7.27
N ALA A 100 -5.97 10.42 -8.01
CA ALA A 100 -7.18 9.70 -7.61
C ALA A 100 -6.98 8.96 -6.28
N HIS A 101 -5.85 8.26 -6.14
CA HIS A 101 -5.50 7.54 -4.92
C HIS A 101 -5.32 8.47 -3.73
N GLU A 102 -4.67 9.62 -3.91
CA GLU A 102 -4.49 10.60 -2.84
C GLU A 102 -5.84 11.15 -2.36
N VAL A 103 -6.73 11.50 -3.29
CA VAL A 103 -8.08 11.98 -2.97
C VAL A 103 -8.92 10.89 -2.28
N TYR A 104 -8.82 9.65 -2.75
CA TYR A 104 -9.47 8.50 -2.11
C TYR A 104 -8.96 8.29 -0.68
N THR A 105 -7.64 8.33 -0.50
CA THR A 105 -7.00 8.15 0.81
C THR A 105 -7.43 9.24 1.78
N PHE A 106 -7.36 10.50 1.37
CA PHE A 106 -7.84 11.61 2.18
C PHE A 106 -9.32 11.45 2.55
N ALA A 107 -10.17 11.09 1.60
CA ALA A 107 -11.59 10.88 1.84
C ALA A 107 -11.91 9.72 2.79
N THR A 108 -11.02 8.73 2.88
CA THR A 108 -11.22 7.47 3.64
C THR A 108 -10.32 7.35 4.86
N ASP A 109 -9.54 8.38 5.17
CA ASP A 109 -8.73 8.47 6.38
C ASP A 109 -9.38 9.43 7.39
N PRO A 110 -9.82 8.93 8.57
CA PRO A 110 -10.44 9.75 9.60
C PRO A 110 -9.49 10.75 10.30
N PHE A 111 -8.19 10.70 10.05
CA PHE A 111 -7.22 11.62 10.69
C PHE A 111 -6.62 12.65 9.74
N SER A 112 -6.96 12.58 8.45
CA SER A 112 -6.45 13.47 7.41
C SER A 112 -6.82 14.96 7.63
N ILE A 113 -7.78 15.27 8.51
CA ILE A 113 -8.19 16.63 8.87
C ILE A 113 -7.14 17.30 9.78
N ASN A 114 -6.34 16.54 10.53
CA ASN A 114 -5.42 17.06 11.55
C ASN A 114 -3.97 17.22 11.09
N GLY A 115 -3.66 17.03 9.81
CA GLY A 115 -2.34 17.33 9.25
C GLY A 115 -1.21 16.34 9.58
N ASP A 116 -1.46 15.32 10.39
CA ASP A 116 -0.49 14.26 10.66
C ASP A 116 -0.56 13.21 9.53
N SER A 117 0.27 13.41 8.50
CA SER A 117 0.47 12.45 7.42
C SER A 117 1.04 11.13 7.95
N SER A 118 0.15 10.22 8.34
CA SER A 118 0.50 8.85 8.68
C SER A 118 0.41 7.97 7.44
N VAL A 119 1.45 8.03 6.60
CA VAL A 119 1.70 6.98 5.62
C VAL A 119 2.01 5.70 6.39
N SER A 120 1.31 4.61 6.04
CA SER A 120 1.45 3.23 6.54
C SER A 120 0.45 2.79 7.63
N LYS A 121 -0.79 2.49 7.23
CA LYS A 121 -1.68 1.58 8.01
C LYS A 121 -2.49 0.61 7.13
N ILE A 122 -1.93 0.18 6.00
CA ILE A 122 -2.52 -0.88 5.18
C ILE A 122 -1.77 -2.22 5.34
N SER A 123 -0.61 -2.22 6.00
CA SER A 123 0.13 -3.42 6.37
C SER A 123 0.70 -3.26 7.78
N GLU A 124 -0.11 -3.49 8.80
CA GLU A 124 0.40 -3.67 10.16
C GLU A 124 -0.13 -5.02 10.68
N PRO A 125 0.75 -5.99 11.01
CA PRO A 125 0.35 -7.22 11.66
C PRO A 125 -0.04 -6.93 13.11
N VAL A 126 -0.97 -7.75 13.61
CA VAL A 126 -1.50 -7.73 14.98
C VAL A 126 -0.36 -7.63 16.01
N PRO A 127 -0.38 -6.68 16.97
CA PRO A 127 0.56 -6.68 18.07
C PRO A 127 0.28 -7.89 18.98
N GLN A 128 1.23 -8.82 19.03
CA GLN A 128 1.27 -9.88 20.02
C GLN A 128 1.75 -9.28 21.35
N ASN A 129 0.83 -9.09 22.29
CA ASN A 129 1.18 -8.84 23.69
C ASN A 129 1.86 -10.10 24.24
N ALA A 130 3.15 -9.99 24.55
CA ALA A 130 3.88 -10.95 25.35
C ALA A 130 3.95 -10.43 26.80
N GLU A 131 3.04 -10.88 27.65
CA GLU A 131 3.30 -10.95 29.10
C GLU A 131 2.78 -12.29 29.62
N SER A 132 3.73 -13.15 29.95
CA SER A 132 3.57 -14.41 30.66
C SER A 132 3.21 -14.17 32.12
N HIS A 133 2.17 -14.83 32.62
CA HIS A 133 2.14 -15.27 34.02
C HIS A 133 1.27 -16.52 34.17
N GLU A 134 1.90 -17.57 34.70
CA GLU A 134 1.28 -18.80 35.18
C GLU A 134 0.40 -18.48 36.40
N ASP A 135 -0.86 -18.93 36.40
CA ASP A 135 -1.38 -19.81 37.46
C ASP A 135 -2.79 -20.33 37.11
N ALA A 136 -3.10 -21.50 37.65
CA ALA A 136 -4.25 -22.33 37.33
C ALA A 136 -5.61 -21.80 37.86
N GLU A 137 -6.68 -22.45 37.37
CA GLU A 137 -7.98 -22.67 38.02
C GLU A 137 -9.21 -21.97 37.38
N THR A 138 -9.97 -22.78 36.63
CA THR A 138 -11.44 -22.79 36.42
C THR A 138 -12.20 -21.45 36.37
N ALA A 139 -12.54 -20.95 35.17
CA ALA A 139 -13.60 -19.94 34.99
C ALA A 139 -14.19 -19.94 33.56
N PRO A 140 -15.46 -19.52 33.38
CA PRO A 140 -16.28 -19.75 32.18
C PRO A 140 -15.99 -18.74 31.06
N VAL A 141 -16.36 -19.11 29.83
CA VAL A 141 -16.46 -18.31 28.59
C VAL A 141 -16.28 -16.80 28.81
N THR A 142 -15.03 -16.33 28.74
CA THR A 142 -14.72 -14.91 28.62
C THR A 142 -14.86 -14.54 27.16
N THR A 143 -16.05 -14.10 26.77
CA THR A 143 -16.22 -13.25 25.57
C THR A 143 -15.33 -12.04 25.77
N ILE A 144 -14.17 -12.01 25.10
CA ILE A 144 -13.33 -10.81 25.01
C ILE A 144 -14.19 -9.77 24.29
N PRO A 145 -14.57 -8.65 24.91
CA PRO A 145 -15.26 -7.59 24.19
C PRO A 145 -14.27 -7.00 23.20
N THR A 146 -14.47 -7.27 21.92
CA THR A 146 -13.81 -6.52 20.84
C THR A 146 -14.05 -5.04 21.10
N PRO A 147 -12.99 -4.20 21.25
CA PRO A 147 -13.19 -2.78 21.46
C PRO A 147 -13.92 -2.22 20.24
N GLU A 148 -15.15 -1.75 20.44
CA GLU A 148 -15.85 -0.96 19.44
C GLU A 148 -15.08 0.34 19.26
N ILE A 149 -14.17 0.38 18.28
CA ILE A 149 -13.63 1.66 17.81
C ILE A 149 -14.78 2.33 17.03
N ARG A 150 -15.67 3.00 17.75
CA ARG A 150 -16.65 3.90 17.17
C ARG A 150 -15.90 5.13 16.71
N VAL A 151 -15.42 5.10 15.48
CA VAL A 151 -14.90 6.29 14.81
C VAL A 151 -16.08 7.28 14.71
N ASP A 152 -15.88 8.48 15.27
CA ASP A 152 -16.89 9.54 15.31
C ASP A 152 -17.43 9.81 13.88
N PRO A 153 -18.74 10.00 13.67
CA PRO A 153 -19.29 10.37 12.36
C PRO A 153 -18.62 11.59 11.72
N ASP A 154 -18.09 12.51 12.51
CA ASP A 154 -17.37 13.72 12.06
C ASP A 154 -15.86 13.50 11.83
N ALA A 155 -15.35 12.27 12.00
CA ALA A 155 -13.93 12.00 11.82
C ALA A 155 -13.48 12.05 10.35
N TYR A 156 -14.38 11.80 9.39
CA TYR A 156 -14.00 11.79 7.97
C TYR A 156 -14.26 13.14 7.31
N PRO A 157 -13.45 13.54 6.31
CA PRO A 157 -13.66 14.80 5.59
C PRO A 157 -15.05 14.91 4.95
N SER A 158 -15.58 16.13 4.93
CA SER A 158 -16.83 16.45 4.23
C SER A 158 -16.65 16.35 2.71
N VAL A 159 -17.76 16.25 1.97
CA VAL A 159 -17.73 16.21 0.49
C VAL A 159 -17.04 17.46 -0.07
N GLU A 160 -17.33 18.61 0.53
CA GLU A 160 -16.77 19.90 0.16
C GLU A 160 -15.26 19.92 0.37
N ALA A 161 -14.77 19.44 1.52
CA ALA A 161 -13.34 19.36 1.79
C ALA A 161 -12.59 18.44 0.80
N VAL A 162 -13.18 17.29 0.46
CA VAL A 162 -12.61 16.36 -0.54
C VAL A 162 -12.62 17.00 -1.94
N TYR A 163 -13.68 17.73 -2.28
CA TYR A 163 -13.77 18.43 -3.56
C TYR A 163 -12.74 19.55 -3.69
N GLU A 164 -12.55 20.37 -2.65
CA GLU A 164 -11.52 21.41 -2.63
C GLU A 164 -10.13 20.81 -2.76
N GLN A 165 -9.84 19.71 -2.05
CA GLN A 165 -8.55 19.02 -2.17
C GLN A 165 -8.32 18.47 -3.59
N PHE A 166 -9.34 17.85 -4.19
CA PHE A 166 -9.28 17.39 -5.58
C PHE A 166 -9.05 18.56 -6.54
N HIS A 167 -9.79 19.67 -6.35
CA HIS A 167 -9.70 20.86 -7.19
C HIS A 167 -8.33 21.54 -7.08
N GLU A 168 -7.75 21.59 -5.88
CA GLU A 168 -6.39 22.08 -5.65
C GLU A 168 -5.35 21.20 -6.36
N LYS A 169 -5.41 19.88 -6.16
CA LYS A 169 -4.47 18.94 -6.79
C LYS A 169 -4.55 18.96 -8.31
N ILE A 170 -5.76 19.02 -8.88
CA ILE A 170 -5.91 19.08 -10.34
C ILE A 170 -5.47 20.42 -10.91
N ARG A 171 -5.62 21.52 -10.15
CA ARG A 171 -5.09 22.84 -10.50
C ARG A 171 -3.55 22.82 -10.56
N GLN A 172 -2.91 22.25 -9.53
CA GLN A 172 -1.45 22.07 -9.48
C GLN A 172 -0.96 21.19 -10.62
N ALA A 173 -1.63 20.06 -10.89
CA ALA A 173 -1.30 19.17 -11.99
C ALA A 173 -1.52 19.78 -13.38
N SER A 174 -2.32 20.86 -13.47
CA SER A 174 -2.51 21.64 -14.71
C SER A 174 -1.48 22.75 -14.89
N GLY A 175 -0.52 22.89 -13.96
CA GLY A 175 0.54 23.90 -14.03
C GLY A 175 0.11 25.31 -13.65
N VAL A 176 -1.07 25.47 -13.04
CA VAL A 176 -1.53 26.76 -12.51
C VAL A 176 -0.92 26.94 -11.11
N VAL A 177 0.25 27.57 -11.05
CA VAL A 177 0.92 27.92 -9.79
C VAL A 177 0.20 29.12 -9.17
N SER A 178 -0.27 28.98 -7.92
CA SER A 178 -0.78 30.10 -7.14
C SER A 178 0.36 31.06 -6.78
N GLU A 179 0.17 32.37 -6.97
CA GLU A 179 1.20 33.40 -6.73
C GLU A 179 1.71 33.48 -5.27
N ASN A 180 1.08 32.77 -4.32
CA ASN A 180 1.47 32.74 -2.90
C ASN A 180 2.54 31.70 -2.52
N ASP A 181 2.92 30.78 -3.41
CA ASP A 181 3.86 29.68 -3.09
C ASP A 181 5.32 29.96 -3.50
N LYS A 182 5.71 31.24 -3.66
CA LYS A 182 7.11 31.59 -3.94
C LYS A 182 8.06 31.43 -2.74
N ALA A 183 7.60 30.90 -1.60
CA ALA A 183 8.36 30.80 -0.38
C ALA A 183 8.19 29.45 0.33
N GLN A 184 8.29 28.33 -0.40
CA GLN A 184 8.73 27.07 0.19
C GLN A 184 9.25 26.16 -0.91
N ASP A 185 10.58 26.07 -1.01
CA ASP A 185 11.25 24.93 -1.64
C ASP A 185 10.85 23.68 -0.85
N THR A 186 9.79 23.02 -1.28
CA THR A 186 9.48 21.65 -0.91
C THR A 186 9.19 20.92 -2.21
N GLU A 187 9.94 19.86 -2.44
CA GLU A 187 10.03 19.06 -3.65
C GLU A 187 8.69 18.47 -4.07
N THR A 188 7.79 19.26 -4.67
CA THR A 188 6.64 18.73 -5.40
C THR A 188 7.13 18.36 -6.80
N PRO A 189 7.19 17.06 -7.17
CA PRO A 189 7.59 16.67 -8.50
C PRO A 189 6.55 17.21 -9.48
N SER A 190 6.93 18.27 -10.20
CA SER A 190 6.11 18.80 -11.27
C SER A 190 5.93 17.70 -12.31
N LEU A 191 4.67 17.42 -12.65
CA LEU A 191 4.38 16.46 -13.72
C LEU A 191 5.04 16.94 -15.01
N PRO A 192 5.75 16.07 -15.74
CA PRO A 192 6.47 16.46 -16.95
C PRO A 192 5.54 16.98 -18.07
N THR A 193 4.23 16.77 -17.95
CA THR A 193 3.24 17.34 -18.88
C THR A 193 1.93 17.70 -18.15
N PRO A 194 1.53 18.98 -18.12
CA PRO A 194 0.30 19.39 -17.45
C PRO A 194 -0.96 18.93 -18.19
N PHE A 195 -2.07 18.80 -17.45
CA PHE A 195 -3.38 18.54 -18.05
C PHE A 195 -3.89 19.76 -18.83
N SER A 196 -4.47 19.53 -20.01
CA SER A 196 -5.16 20.57 -20.78
C SER A 196 -6.54 20.88 -20.17
N PRO A 197 -7.11 22.08 -20.39
CA PRO A 197 -8.42 22.43 -19.86
C PRO A 197 -9.54 21.44 -20.26
N MET A 198 -9.46 20.87 -21.47
CA MET A 198 -10.41 19.87 -21.94
C MET A 198 -10.26 18.52 -21.20
N GLU A 199 -9.03 18.10 -20.90
CA GLU A 199 -8.76 16.91 -20.08
C GLU A 199 -9.27 17.13 -18.67
N VAL A 200 -9.01 18.29 -18.05
CA VAL A 200 -9.50 18.63 -16.71
C VAL A 200 -11.03 18.58 -16.66
N ALA A 201 -11.73 19.16 -17.64
CA ALA A 201 -13.19 19.14 -17.68
C ALA A 201 -13.76 17.70 -17.73
N ARG A 202 -13.14 16.81 -18.52
CA ARG A 202 -13.51 15.40 -18.57
C ARG A 202 -13.21 14.69 -17.24
N ILE A 203 -12.05 14.94 -16.63
CA ILE A 203 -11.67 14.36 -15.35
C ILE A 203 -12.65 14.78 -14.25
N VAL A 204 -12.96 16.08 -14.15
CA VAL A 204 -13.92 16.60 -13.17
C VAL A 204 -15.30 15.96 -13.37
N THR A 205 -15.76 15.84 -14.61
CA THR A 205 -17.05 15.18 -14.94
C THR A 205 -17.05 13.70 -14.53
N PHE A 206 -15.96 12.99 -14.80
CA PHE A 206 -15.80 11.60 -14.39
C PHE A 206 -15.82 11.46 -12.86
N PHE A 207 -15.01 12.23 -12.13
CA PHE A 207 -14.95 12.15 -10.66
C PHE A 207 -16.29 12.52 -10.00
N THR A 208 -16.96 13.56 -10.49
CA THR A 208 -18.26 13.99 -9.94
C THR A 208 -19.35 12.94 -10.18
N SER A 209 -19.35 12.30 -11.34
CA SER A 209 -20.32 11.25 -11.68
C SER A 209 -19.99 9.88 -11.07
N THR A 210 -18.76 9.61 -10.65
CA THR A 210 -18.35 8.30 -10.12
C THR A 210 -17.96 8.37 -8.65
N PHE A 211 -16.82 8.99 -8.34
CA PHE A 211 -16.22 9.04 -7.01
C PHE A 211 -17.10 9.82 -6.02
N PHE A 212 -17.38 11.09 -6.31
CA PHE A 212 -18.13 11.95 -5.38
C PHE A 212 -19.57 11.46 -5.17
N ARG A 213 -20.18 10.89 -6.23
CA ARG A 213 -21.50 10.24 -6.12
C ARG A 213 -21.51 9.10 -5.09
N HIS A 214 -20.41 8.36 -5.00
CA HIS A 214 -20.29 7.17 -4.15
C HIS A 214 -19.43 7.41 -2.89
N LEU A 215 -19.04 8.67 -2.62
CA LEU A 215 -18.15 9.04 -1.52
C LEU A 215 -18.59 8.51 -0.17
N ARG A 216 -19.89 8.65 0.13
CA ARG A 216 -20.47 8.16 1.39
C ARG A 216 -20.36 6.64 1.53
N ALA A 217 -20.45 5.89 0.42
CA ALA A 217 -20.28 4.44 0.44
C ALA A 217 -18.82 4.07 0.72
N TYR A 218 -17.86 4.74 0.08
CA TYR A 218 -16.42 4.56 0.35
C TYR A 218 -16.08 4.83 1.82
N GLN A 219 -16.59 5.94 2.36
CA GLN A 219 -16.43 6.28 3.77
C GLN A 219 -17.11 5.26 4.69
N TYR A 220 -18.32 4.80 4.36
CA TYR A 220 -19.04 3.82 5.16
C TYR A 220 -18.28 2.49 5.29
N VAL A 221 -17.76 1.94 4.19
CA VAL A 221 -16.99 0.68 4.21
C VAL A 221 -15.69 0.82 5.03
N SER A 222 -15.17 2.04 5.13
CA SER A 222 -13.98 2.37 5.93
C SER A 222 -14.31 2.57 7.41
N ARG A 223 -15.47 3.16 7.71
CA ARG A 223 -15.99 3.40 9.07
C ARG A 223 -16.40 2.12 9.81
N VAL A 224 -17.11 1.22 9.13
CA VAL A 224 -17.77 0.10 9.81
C VAL A 224 -16.77 -1.02 10.07
N GLN A 225 -16.53 -1.32 11.35
CA GLN A 225 -15.84 -2.52 11.75
C GLN A 225 -16.75 -3.73 11.53
N ARG A 226 -16.26 -4.71 10.76
CA ARG A 226 -17.02 -5.94 10.51
C ARG A 226 -16.92 -6.86 11.72
N SER A 227 -18.01 -7.53 12.04
CA SER A 227 -18.01 -8.62 13.00
C SER A 227 -17.07 -9.72 12.51
N SER A 228 -15.98 -9.95 13.23
CA SER A 228 -15.12 -11.11 13.03
C SER A 228 -15.67 -12.27 13.85
N ILE A 229 -15.58 -13.48 13.30
CA ILE A 229 -15.87 -14.72 14.02
C ILE A 229 -14.52 -15.39 14.27
N VAL A 230 -14.10 -15.46 15.52
CA VAL A 230 -12.93 -16.24 15.91
C VAL A 230 -13.32 -17.72 15.86
N ARG A 231 -12.56 -18.52 15.11
CA ARG A 231 -12.70 -19.98 15.09
C ARG A 231 -11.40 -20.59 15.57
N GLU A 232 -11.51 -21.46 16.55
CA GLU A 232 -10.40 -22.32 16.96
C GLU A 232 -10.32 -23.49 15.96
N CYS A 233 -9.19 -23.59 15.27
CA CYS A 233 -8.89 -24.70 14.38
C CYS A 233 -7.78 -25.54 15.02
N PRO A 234 -7.97 -26.85 15.24
CA PRO A 234 -6.90 -27.71 15.73
C PRO A 234 -5.78 -27.76 14.67
N LEU A 235 -4.61 -27.22 15.02
CA LEU A 235 -3.41 -27.30 14.21
C LEU A 235 -2.71 -28.64 14.50
N PRO A 236 -2.50 -29.51 13.50
CA PRO A 236 -1.67 -30.68 13.69
C PRO A 236 -0.23 -30.23 13.92
N ILE A 237 0.27 -30.44 15.14
CA ILE A 237 1.65 -30.14 15.50
C ILE A 237 2.42 -31.46 15.37
N GLU A 238 3.38 -31.52 14.45
CA GLU A 238 4.32 -32.64 14.43
C GLU A 238 5.24 -32.53 15.64
N THR A 239 5.25 -33.56 16.49
CA THR A 239 6.17 -33.61 17.62
C THR A 239 7.54 -34.02 17.09
N PRO A 240 8.62 -33.25 17.35
CA PRO A 240 9.95 -33.65 16.91
C PRO A 240 10.32 -35.01 17.52
N LEU A 241 11.07 -35.82 16.77
CA LEU A 241 11.57 -37.09 17.26
C LEU A 241 12.38 -36.87 18.55
N PRO A 242 12.21 -37.74 19.57
CA PRO A 242 12.99 -37.64 20.78
C PRO A 242 14.49 -37.77 20.45
N PRO A 243 15.37 -37.08 21.19
CA PRO A 243 16.80 -37.24 20.99
C PRO A 243 17.20 -38.71 21.22
N PRO A 244 18.20 -39.23 20.48
CA PRO A 244 18.68 -40.60 20.66
C PRO A 244 19.16 -40.81 22.10
N SER A 245 19.01 -42.03 22.60
CA SER A 245 19.38 -42.34 23.97
C SER A 245 20.90 -42.26 24.16
N LEU A 246 21.36 -41.90 25.37
CA LEU A 246 22.79 -41.95 25.70
C LEU A 246 23.35 -43.38 25.65
N ALA A 247 22.51 -44.42 25.63
CA ALA A 247 22.93 -45.80 25.44
C ALA A 247 23.33 -46.11 23.98
N ASP A 248 22.83 -45.31 23.03
CA ASP A 248 23.17 -45.41 21.61
C ASP A 248 24.43 -44.59 21.25
N ALA A 249 25.01 -43.87 22.23
CA ALA A 249 26.23 -43.11 22.06
C ALA A 249 27.42 -44.07 21.86
N THR A 250 27.89 -44.17 20.61
CA THR A 250 29.15 -44.86 20.30
C THR A 250 30.31 -43.91 20.52
N LEU A 251 31.25 -44.30 21.40
CA LEU A 251 32.55 -43.64 21.52
C LEU A 251 33.26 -43.74 20.17
N GLN A 252 33.33 -42.64 19.42
CA GLN A 252 34.19 -42.56 18.24
C GLN A 252 35.63 -42.75 18.72
N LYS A 253 36.26 -43.81 18.22
CA LYS A 253 37.64 -44.14 18.51
C LYS A 253 38.51 -43.33 17.56
N GLU A 254 39.23 -42.34 18.09
CA GLU A 254 40.40 -41.74 17.42
C GLU A 254 41.52 -42.78 17.28
#